data_AF-A0A6B3CX92-F1
#
_entry.id   AF-A0A6B3CX92-F1
#
_cell.length_a   1.000
_cell.length_b   1.000
_cell.length_c   1.000
_cell.angle_alpha   90.00
_cell.angle_beta   90.00
_cell.angle_gamma   90.00
#
_symmetry.space_group_name_H-M   'P 1'
#
loop_
_entity.id
_entity.type
_entity.pdbx_description
1 polymer ?
#
loop_
_entity_poly.entity_id
_entity_poly.type
_entity_poly.pdbx_seq_one_letter_code
_entity_poly.pdbx_strand_id
1 'polypeptide(L)' 'HRSQKDADTGLGTPQDFTYVTAPASRSTYVLKPDAKALGGLAGVEDAHEPAGVDAYLAGRG' A
#
# COMPACT_ATOMS: atom_id res chain seq x y z
N HIS A 1 14.98 13.74 -10.37
CA HIS A 1 14.98 12.40 -9.75
C HIS A 1 14.61 12.40 -8.25
N ARG A 2 13.88 13.41 -7.71
CA ARG A 2 13.51 13.46 -6.27
C ARG A 2 12.36 14.42 -5.91
N SER A 3 11.50 14.82 -6.86
CA SER A 3 10.41 15.77 -6.58
C SER A 3 9.03 15.12 -6.39
N GLN A 4 8.93 13.80 -6.34
CA GLN A 4 7.64 13.14 -6.12
C GLN A 4 7.38 13.05 -4.62
N LYS A 5 6.82 14.13 -4.06
CA LYS A 5 6.29 14.14 -2.68
C LYS A 5 5.04 13.27 -2.54
N ASP A 6 4.31 13.12 -3.64
CA ASP A 6 3.19 12.18 -3.79
C ASP A 6 3.35 11.51 -5.15
N ALA A 7 3.64 10.21 -5.14
CA ALA A 7 3.59 9.38 -6.33
C ALA A 7 2.24 8.65 -6.35
N ASP A 8 1.20 9.34 -6.82
CA ASP A 8 -0.01 8.69 -7.28
C ASP A 8 0.03 8.60 -8.81
N THR A 9 0.32 7.40 -9.31
CA THR A 9 0.41 7.12 -10.74
C THR A 9 -0.92 6.63 -11.32
N GLY A 10 -2.01 6.61 -10.53
CA GLY A 10 -3.30 6.05 -10.93
C GLY A 10 -3.33 4.51 -10.95
N LEU A 11 -2.32 3.86 -10.39
CA LEU A 11 -2.18 2.39 -10.37
C LEU A 11 -2.60 1.75 -9.04
N GLY A 12 -3.25 2.52 -8.15
CA GLY A 12 -3.88 1.98 -6.93
C GLY A 12 -3.00 1.97 -5.68
N THR A 13 -1.79 2.52 -5.69
CA THR A 13 -0.99 2.64 -4.46
C THR A 13 -0.30 4.00 -4.39
N PRO A 14 -1.03 5.04 -3.91
CA PRO A 14 -0.43 6.31 -3.56
C PRO A 14 0.68 6.12 -2.54
N GLN A 15 1.79 6.81 -2.75
CA GLN A 15 3.00 6.70 -1.94
C GLN A 15 3.58 8.08 -1.63
N ASP A 16 4.00 8.27 -0.37
CA ASP A 16 4.77 9.44 0.10
C ASP A 16 6.26 9.05 0.23
N PHE A 17 7.11 9.72 -0.54
CA PHE A 17 8.56 9.51 -0.53
C PHE A 17 9.34 10.59 0.23
N THR A 18 8.66 11.45 0.98
CA THR A 18 9.28 12.53 1.76
C THR A 18 10.21 11.98 2.84
N TYR A 19 9.87 10.84 3.45
CA TYR A 19 10.61 10.24 4.56
C TYR A 19 11.16 8.87 4.19
N VAL A 20 12.49 8.73 4.18
CA VAL A 20 13.15 7.44 3.90
C VAL A 20 13.15 6.49 5.10
N THR A 21 12.79 6.98 6.28
CA THR A 21 12.78 6.24 7.55
C THR A 21 11.44 5.61 7.88
N ALA A 22 10.44 5.75 6.99
CA ALA A 22 9.10 5.21 7.17
C ALA A 22 8.64 4.49 5.89
N PRO A 23 7.66 3.57 6.00
CA PRO A 23 7.02 3.00 4.81
C PRO A 23 6.38 4.11 3.96
N ALA A 24 6.52 4.02 2.64
CA ALA A 24 5.94 4.99 1.71
C ALA A 24 4.40 4.91 1.62
N SER A 25 3.82 3.77 2.02
CA SER A 25 2.39 3.58 2.21
C SER A 25 2.16 2.49 3.27
N ARG A 26 1.04 2.57 3.98
CA ARG A 26 0.58 1.56 4.96
C ARG A 26 -0.69 0.85 4.52
N SER A 27 -1.30 1.30 3.43
CA SER A 27 -2.51 0.69 2.89
C SER A 27 -2.18 -0.64 2.21
N THR A 28 -3.03 -1.64 2.41
CA THR A 28 -2.90 -2.96 1.82
C THR A 28 -4.22 -3.45 1.24
N TYR A 29 -4.13 -4.14 0.09
CA TYR A 29 -5.27 -4.84 -0.49
C TYR A 29 -5.32 -6.27 0.02
N VAL A 30 -6.53 -6.81 0.18
CA VAL A 30 -6.73 -8.25 0.29
C VAL A 30 -7.20 -8.77 -1.05
N LEU A 31 -6.43 -9.67 -1.66
CA LEU A 31 -6.71 -10.26 -2.97
C LEU A 31 -6.88 -11.77 -2.86
N LYS A 32 -7.63 -12.35 -3.80
CA LYS A 32 -7.74 -13.80 -3.97
C LYS A 32 -7.39 -14.22 -5.40
N PRO A 33 -6.88 -15.45 -5.61
CA PRO A 33 -6.75 -16.02 -6.94
C PRO A 33 -8.10 -16.11 -7.67
N ASP A 34 -8.12 -15.71 -8.94
CA ASP A 34 -9.26 -15.89 -9.84
C ASP A 34 -8.77 -16.07 -11.28
N ALA A 35 -8.86 -17.30 -11.80
CA ALA A 35 -8.41 -17.64 -13.13
C ALA A 35 -9.17 -16.93 -14.27
N LYS A 36 -10.35 -16.36 -13.98
CA LYS A 36 -11.17 -15.62 -14.95
C LYS A 36 -10.93 -14.11 -14.87
N ALA A 37 -10.31 -13.62 -13.80
CA ALA A 37 -9.99 -12.21 -13.67
C ALA A 37 -8.77 -11.84 -14.54
N LEU A 38 -8.79 -10.63 -15.10
CA LEU A 38 -7.61 -10.08 -15.77
C LEU A 38 -6.47 -9.96 -14.74
N GLY A 39 -5.31 -10.53 -15.07
CA GLY A 39 -4.17 -10.59 -14.14
C GLY A 39 -4.26 -11.69 -13.08
N GLY A 40 -5.29 -12.55 -13.11
CA GLY A 40 -5.37 -13.77 -12.29
C GLY A 40 -5.72 -13.54 -10.82
N LEU A 41 -6.07 -12.31 -10.43
CA LEU A 41 -6.42 -11.91 -9.06
C LEU A 41 -7.70 -11.08 -9.04
N ALA A 42 -8.50 -11.24 -7.99
CA ALA A 42 -9.67 -10.41 -7.72
C ALA A 42 -9.56 -9.78 -6.33
N GLY A 43 -10.09 -8.56 -6.19
CA GLY A 43 -10.21 -7.87 -4.91
C GLY A 43 -11.16 -8.61 -3.96
N VAL A 44 -10.75 -8.73 -2.69
CA VAL A 44 -11.57 -9.17 -1.56
C VAL A 44 -11.89 -7.98 -0.68
N GLU A 45 -10.88 -7.15 -0.39
CA GLU A 45 -11.00 -5.89 0.34
C GLU A 45 -10.18 -4.82 -0.38
N ASP A 46 -10.75 -3.61 -0.45
CA ASP A 46 -10.04 -2.44 -0.96
C ASP A 46 -8.85 -2.09 -0.06
N ALA A 47 -7.94 -1.29 -0.62
CA ALA A 47 -6.79 -0.79 0.11
C ALA A 47 -7.23 -0.06 1.38
N HIS A 48 -6.80 -0.59 2.52
CA HIS A 48 -7.03 0.01 3.83
C HIS A 48 -5.79 -0.18 4.69
N GLU A 49 -5.64 0.63 5.73
CA GLU A 49 -4.62 0.41 6.74
C GLU A 49 -5.10 -0.66 7.72
N PRO A 50 -4.43 -1.82 7.84
CA PRO A 50 -4.83 -2.86 8.78
C PRO A 50 -4.68 -2.42 10.23
N ALA A 51 -5.55 -2.95 11.09
CA ALA A 51 -5.43 -2.74 12.53
C ALA A 51 -4.05 -3.20 13.05
N GLY A 52 -3.40 -2.36 13.86
CA GLY A 52 -2.14 -2.69 14.53
C GLY A 52 -0.86 -2.35 13.76
N VAL A 53 -0.94 -1.86 12.51
CA VAL A 53 0.25 -1.43 11.75
C VAL A 53 1.01 -0.32 12.49
N ASP A 54 0.30 0.69 12.99
CA ASP A 54 0.89 1.75 13.80
C ASP A 54 1.58 1.24 15.06
N ALA A 55 0.91 0.37 15.81
CA ALA A 55 1.46 -0.20 17.04
C ALA A 55 2.74 -1.01 16.75
N TYR A 56 2.74 -1.75 15.65
CA TYR A 56 3.90 -2.52 15.20
C TYR A 56 5.08 -1.62 14.83
N LEU A 57 4.83 -0.55 14.08
CA LEU A 57 5.88 0.40 13.69
C LEU A 57 6.43 1.17 14.89
N ALA A 58 5.57 1.59 15.81
CA ALA A 58 5.98 2.26 17.05
C ALA A 58 6.89 1.39 17.93
N GLY A 59 6.69 0.07 17.95
CA GLY A 59 7.54 -0.87 18.69
C GLY A 59 8.91 -1.16 18.05
N ARG A 60 9.19 -0.61 16.86
CA ARG A 60 10.47 -0.77 16.15
C ARG A 60 11.33 0.49 16.12
N GLY A 61 10.80 1.64 16.52
CA GLY A 61 11.53 2.89 16.70
C GLY A 61 12.25 2.93 18.04
#